data_AF-A0A7S3PQD2-F1
#
_entry.id   AF-A0A7S3PQD2-F1
#
_cell.length_a   1.000
_cell.length_b   1.000
_cell.length_c   1.000
_cell.angle_alpha   90.00
_cell.angle_beta   90.00
_cell.angle_gamma   90.00
#
_symmetry.space_group_name_H-M   'P 1'
#
loop_
_entity.id
_entity.type
_entity.pdbx_description
1 polymer ?
#
loop_
_entity_poly.entity_id
_entity_poly.type
_entity_poly.pdbx_seq_one_letter_code
_entity_poly.pdbx_strand_id
1 'polypeptide(L)'
;FFLLNAKSFNCFVITSLFEPKKKLKVEQGKETELQSMSSPYPPKDRLAKGFNSKLIAKTEVLIQVYVEHLGEIVDATKARVIKKQTQSYEELEQEIAAEEALGEVDLDALDEEDDDEQILSNPLNLPLGWDGKPIPFWLYKLHGLGVEFKCEICGNYSYWGRRSFDRHFQEWRHAHGMRMLKIPNTKHFHDIVKIDDALALHKKLNSRLENEFDTVEEFETASGMKVDRKTFEDLKRQGLE
;
A
#
# COMPACT_ATOMS: atom_id res chain seq x y z
N PHE A 1 54.14 11.02 16.80
CA PHE A 1 54.26 12.18 17.70
C PHE A 1 53.10 13.11 17.40
N PHE A 2 51.88 12.86 17.88
CA PHE A 2 51.35 13.04 19.25
C PHE A 2 51.42 14.48 19.79
N LEU A 3 50.24 14.94 20.23
CA LEU A 3 49.89 16.02 21.18
C LEU A 3 49.59 17.40 20.56
N LEU A 4 48.32 17.80 20.40
CA LEU A 4 47.38 18.30 21.42
C LEU A 4 47.94 19.44 22.28
N ASN A 5 47.53 20.69 22.01
CA ASN A 5 46.78 21.54 22.95
C ASN A 5 46.65 22.97 22.44
N ALA A 6 45.42 23.41 22.19
CA ALA A 6 44.93 24.68 22.73
C ALA A 6 43.42 24.55 22.90
N LYS A 7 43.04 24.04 24.08
CA LYS A 7 41.72 24.24 24.66
C LYS A 7 41.47 25.75 24.83
N SER A 8 40.18 26.08 24.86
CA SER A 8 39.60 27.28 25.46
C SER A 8 39.99 28.62 24.86
N PHE A 9 39.42 28.96 23.71
CA PHE A 9 39.07 30.36 23.44
C PHE A 9 37.62 30.44 22.95
N ASN A 10 36.78 30.97 23.85
CA ASN A 10 35.47 31.57 23.58
C ASN A 10 34.27 30.68 23.22
N CYS A 11 34.01 29.66 24.04
CA CYS A 11 32.62 29.19 24.25
C CYS A 11 31.72 30.27 24.92
N PHE A 12 32.30 31.33 25.48
CA PHE A 12 31.55 32.41 26.15
C PHE A 12 31.03 33.51 25.20
N VAL A 13 31.60 33.63 24.00
CA VAL A 13 31.24 34.70 23.04
C VAL A 13 30.15 34.26 22.06
N ILE A 14 30.06 32.96 21.76
CA ILE A 14 28.97 32.45 20.91
C ILE A 14 27.63 32.44 21.67
N THR A 15 27.66 32.24 23.00
CA THR A 15 26.45 32.34 23.84
C THR A 15 25.94 33.77 23.99
N SER A 16 26.77 34.81 23.85
CA SER A 16 26.33 36.21 23.94
C SER A 16 25.65 36.75 22.69
N LEU A 17 25.71 36.02 21.56
CA LEU A 17 25.02 36.38 20.32
C LEU A 17 23.58 35.84 20.25
N PHE A 18 23.16 35.05 21.23
CA PHE A 18 21.82 34.47 21.32
C PHE A 18 21.00 35.09 22.46
N GLU A 19 21.09 36.41 22.63
CA GLU A 19 20.11 37.18 23.40
C GLU A 19 19.14 37.88 22.42
N PRO A 20 17.81 37.84 22.64
CA PRO A 20 16.84 38.40 21.71
C PRO A 20 16.80 39.93 21.84
N LYS A 21 17.69 40.64 21.15
CA LYS A 21 17.66 42.10 21.05
C LYS A 21 16.92 42.56 19.80
N LYS A 22 15.68 43.01 20.05
CA LYS A 22 14.88 44.06 19.40
C LYS A 22 15.12 44.33 17.90
N LYS A 23 14.02 44.16 17.14
CA LYS A 23 13.80 44.54 15.74
C LYS A 23 14.60 45.78 15.30
N LEU A 24 15.64 45.57 14.48
CA LEU A 24 16.26 46.61 13.67
C LEU A 24 15.39 46.84 12.43
N LYS A 25 14.83 48.04 12.35
CA LYS A 25 14.08 48.56 11.20
C LYS A 25 15.09 48.88 10.10
N VAL A 26 15.00 48.22 8.94
CA VAL A 26 15.81 48.55 7.77
C VAL A 26 15.17 49.76 7.09
N GLU A 27 15.99 50.80 6.90
CA GLU A 27 15.63 52.07 6.27
C GLU A 27 15.31 51.88 4.77
N GLN A 28 14.23 52.51 4.30
CA GLN A 28 13.84 52.51 2.90
C GLN A 28 14.58 53.62 2.15
N GLY A 29 15.56 53.23 1.34
CA GLY A 29 16.20 54.08 0.33
C GLY A 29 15.36 54.14 -0.96
N LYS A 30 15.25 55.34 -1.53
CA LYS A 30 14.36 55.74 -2.64
C LYS A 30 14.72 55.08 -3.98
N GLU A 31 13.69 54.72 -4.72
CA GLU A 31 13.71 54.22 -6.10
C GLU A 31 14.08 55.34 -7.09
N THR A 32 14.92 55.03 -8.07
CA THR A 32 15.03 55.79 -9.33
C THR A 32 14.64 54.86 -10.47
N GLU A 33 13.59 55.26 -11.19
CA GLU A 33 12.99 54.59 -12.34
C GLU A 33 13.96 54.43 -13.51
N LEU A 34 13.91 53.27 -14.17
CA LEU A 34 14.10 53.20 -15.62
C LEU A 34 13.16 52.13 -16.19
N GLN A 35 12.20 52.58 -17.00
CA GLN A 35 11.22 51.78 -17.72
C GLN A 35 11.90 51.08 -18.91
N SER A 36 11.57 49.81 -19.18
CA SER A 36 11.05 49.40 -20.50
C SER A 36 10.80 47.88 -20.63
N MET A 37 9.65 47.59 -21.25
CA MET A 37 9.29 46.42 -22.07
C MET A 37 8.65 45.21 -21.38
N SER A 38 7.37 45.02 -21.74
CA SER A 38 6.39 44.05 -21.25
C SER A 38 6.72 42.61 -21.66
N SER A 39 7.01 41.78 -20.65
CA SER A 39 7.15 40.31 -20.76
C SER A 39 5.76 39.63 -20.68
N PRO A 40 5.43 38.66 -21.55
CA PRO A 40 4.12 37.97 -21.57
C PRO A 40 3.78 37.05 -20.38
N TYR A 41 4.57 37.04 -19.31
CA TYR A 41 4.34 36.16 -18.16
C TYR A 41 3.59 36.86 -17.02
N PRO A 42 2.68 36.17 -16.31
CA PRO A 42 1.91 36.76 -15.23
C PRO A 42 2.85 37.32 -14.15
N PRO A 43 2.49 38.45 -13.50
CA PRO A 43 3.35 39.09 -12.51
C PRO A 43 3.74 38.06 -11.44
N LYS A 44 5.04 37.81 -11.27
CA LYS A 44 5.54 37.01 -10.16
C LYS A 44 5.12 37.74 -8.90
N ASP A 45 4.09 37.24 -8.25
CA ASP A 45 3.70 37.66 -6.92
C ASP A 45 4.97 37.81 -6.10
N ARG A 46 5.21 39.03 -5.61
CA ARG A 46 6.27 39.31 -4.66
C ARG A 46 5.92 38.53 -3.39
N LEU A 47 6.28 37.24 -3.38
CA LEU A 47 6.34 36.43 -2.18
C LEU A 47 7.53 36.96 -1.38
N ALA A 48 7.30 38.06 -0.68
CA ALA A 48 8.04 38.45 0.51
C ALA A 48 7.77 37.40 1.60
N LYS A 49 8.17 36.15 1.34
CA LYS A 49 8.12 35.06 2.28
C LYS A 49 9.46 35.13 2.98
N GLY A 50 9.47 35.67 4.19
CA GLY A 50 10.67 35.67 5.03
C GLY A 50 11.25 34.28 5.03
N PHE A 51 12.35 34.10 4.32
CA PHE A 51 13.02 32.82 4.26
C PHE A 51 13.40 32.46 5.69
N ASN A 52 12.96 31.28 6.13
CA ASN A 52 13.32 30.78 7.44
C ASN A 52 14.83 30.47 7.38
N SER A 53 15.65 31.43 7.79
CA SER A 53 17.12 31.38 7.69
C SER A 53 17.68 30.10 8.35
N LYS A 54 16.98 29.57 9.35
CA LYS A 54 17.28 28.28 9.98
C LYS A 54 17.09 27.08 9.03
N LEU A 55 16.06 27.10 8.19
CA LEU A 55 15.84 26.05 7.20
C LEU A 55 16.90 26.13 6.09
N ILE A 56 17.22 27.33 5.62
CA ILE A 56 18.29 27.53 4.62
C ILE A 56 19.62 27.02 5.15
N ALA A 57 20.00 27.41 6.37
CA ALA A 57 21.24 26.96 6.99
C ALA A 57 21.28 25.43 7.14
N LYS A 58 20.15 24.80 7.51
CA LYS A 58 20.06 23.34 7.59
C LYS A 58 20.24 22.68 6.23
N THR A 59 19.59 23.20 5.18
CA THR A 59 19.72 22.66 3.82
C THR A 59 21.11 22.84 3.26
N GLU A 60 21.77 23.98 3.54
CA GLU A 60 23.12 24.27 3.08
C GLU A 60 24.12 23.26 3.65
N VAL A 61 24.07 23.00 4.96
CA VAL A 61 24.93 21.99 5.60
C VAL A 61 24.67 20.60 5.04
N LEU A 62 23.40 20.25 4.82
CA LEU A 62 23.02 18.94 4.29
C LEU A 62 23.52 18.75 2.85
N ILE A 63 23.45 19.79 2.01
CA ILE A 63 24.00 19.78 0.65
C ILE A 63 25.53 19.62 0.71
N GLN A 64 26.22 20.34 1.60
CA GLN A 64 27.68 20.21 1.76
C GLN A 64 28.08 18.76 2.09
N VAL A 65 27.38 18.12 3.02
CA VAL A 65 27.62 16.71 3.40
C VAL A 65 27.35 15.76 2.23
N TYR A 66 26.28 15.98 1.45
CA TYR A 66 26.01 15.15 0.28
C TYR A 66 27.04 15.32 -0.83
N VAL A 67 27.53 16.54 -1.06
CA VAL A 67 28.60 16.78 -2.05
C VAL A 67 29.89 16.08 -1.64
N GLU A 68 30.20 16.04 -0.34
CA GLU A 68 31.35 15.29 0.17
C GLU A 68 31.20 13.77 -0.06
N HIS A 69 30.02 13.20 0.20
CA HIS A 69 29.78 11.76 0.05
C HIS A 69 29.59 11.31 -1.40
N LEU A 70 29.07 12.19 -2.27
CA LEU A 70 28.77 11.89 -3.68
C LEU A 70 29.81 12.50 -4.63
N GLY A 71 30.96 12.92 -4.13
CA GLY A 71 31.99 13.62 -4.90
C GLY A 71 32.40 12.86 -6.18
N GLU A 72 32.61 11.55 -6.07
CA GLU A 72 32.98 10.70 -7.22
C GLU A 72 31.91 10.71 -8.33
N ILE A 73 30.63 10.65 -7.95
CA ILE A 73 29.49 10.67 -8.89
C ILE A 73 29.35 12.07 -9.51
N VAL A 74 29.56 13.12 -8.71
CA VAL A 74 29.53 14.51 -9.19
C VAL A 74 30.65 14.76 -10.20
N ASP A 75 31.85 14.24 -9.98
CA ASP A 75 32.96 14.40 -10.92
C ASP A 75 32.79 13.53 -12.17
N ALA A 76 32.24 12.32 -12.04
CA ALA A 76 31.88 11.47 -13.18
C ALA A 76 30.81 12.13 -14.07
N THR A 77 29.79 12.75 -13.47
CA THR A 77 28.73 13.45 -14.22
C THR A 77 29.26 14.72 -14.91
N LYS A 78 30.14 15.49 -14.26
CA LYS A 78 30.85 16.61 -14.91
C LYS A 78 31.66 16.12 -16.10
N ALA A 79 32.44 15.06 -15.95
CA ALA A 79 33.25 14.49 -17.04
C ALA A 79 32.37 14.02 -18.21
N ARG A 80 31.22 13.38 -17.91
CA ARG A 80 30.24 12.99 -18.93
C ARG A 80 29.66 14.20 -19.67
N VAL A 81 29.30 15.27 -18.96
CA VAL A 81 28.78 16.49 -19.59
C VAL A 81 29.82 17.14 -20.50
N ILE A 82 31.08 17.22 -20.05
CA ILE A 82 32.18 17.76 -20.87
C ILE A 82 32.39 16.90 -22.11
N LYS A 83 32.45 15.58 -21.95
CA LYS A 83 32.57 14.62 -23.07
C LYS A 83 31.45 14.84 -24.09
N LYS A 84 30.21 14.94 -23.62
CA LYS A 84 29.02 15.17 -24.45
C LYS A 84 29.03 16.52 -25.16
N GLN A 85 29.62 17.56 -24.56
CA GLN A 85 29.76 18.87 -25.18
C GLN A 85 30.82 18.89 -26.30
N THR A 86 31.79 17.96 -26.27
CA THR A 86 32.87 17.87 -27.27
C THR A 86 32.62 16.83 -28.37
N GLN A 87 31.58 16.01 -28.24
CA GLN A 87 31.28 14.94 -29.18
C GLN A 87 30.62 15.45 -30.47
N SER A 88 30.88 14.71 -31.55
CA SER A 88 30.19 14.91 -32.82
C SER A 88 28.77 14.34 -32.79
N TYR A 89 27.92 14.78 -33.71
CA TYR A 89 26.52 14.35 -33.79
C TYR A 89 26.38 12.82 -33.99
N GLU A 90 27.25 12.22 -34.80
CA GLU A 90 27.23 10.78 -35.09
C GLU A 90 27.65 9.93 -33.89
N GLU A 91 28.65 10.36 -33.13
CA GLU A 91 29.06 9.70 -31.87
C GLU A 91 27.95 9.81 -30.79
N LEU A 92 27.22 10.93 -30.78
CA LEU A 92 26.10 11.14 -29.86
C LEU A 92 24.91 10.22 -30.19
N GLU A 93 24.58 10.05 -31.47
CA GLU A 93 23.53 9.10 -31.90
C GLU A 93 23.89 7.66 -31.53
N GLN A 94 25.17 7.27 -31.65
CA GLN A 94 25.64 5.94 -31.26
C GLN A 94 25.57 5.72 -29.73
N GLU A 95 25.89 6.72 -28.91
CA GLU A 95 25.73 6.62 -27.46
C GLU A 95 24.26 6.55 -27.02
N ILE A 96 23.36 7.30 -27.67
CA ILE A 96 21.92 7.24 -27.40
C ILE A 96 21.37 5.87 -27.80
N ALA A 97 21.72 5.35 -28.98
CA ALA A 97 21.30 4.02 -29.42
C ALA A 97 21.83 2.91 -28.49
N ALA A 98 23.05 3.05 -27.97
CA ALA A 98 23.60 2.12 -26.99
C ALA A 98 22.92 2.24 -25.61
N GLU A 99 22.57 3.45 -25.16
CA GLU A 99 21.81 3.67 -23.92
C GLU A 99 20.35 3.18 -24.04
N GLU A 100 19.72 3.34 -25.21
CA GLU A 100 18.40 2.81 -25.53
C GLU A 100 18.44 1.28 -25.58
N ALA A 101 19.41 0.67 -26.25
CA ALA A 101 19.58 -0.79 -26.26
C ALA A 101 19.87 -1.38 -24.86
N LEU A 102 20.52 -0.62 -23.97
CA LEU A 102 20.75 -1.04 -22.58
C LEU A 102 19.54 -0.75 -21.67
N GLY A 103 18.70 0.22 -22.03
CA GLY A 103 17.41 0.50 -21.40
C GLY A 103 16.27 -0.41 -21.89
N GLU A 104 16.45 -1.02 -23.06
CA GLU A 104 15.56 -1.93 -23.77
C GLU A 104 16.02 -3.39 -23.60
N VAL A 105 16.51 -3.75 -22.41
CA VAL A 105 16.51 -5.16 -21.98
C VAL A 105 15.06 -5.55 -21.67
N ASP A 106 14.31 -5.72 -22.75
CA ASP A 106 13.44 -6.83 -23.08
C ASP A 106 12.52 -7.36 -21.96
N LEU A 107 11.30 -6.83 -21.92
CA LEU A 107 10.16 -7.35 -21.17
C LEU A 107 9.23 -8.20 -22.06
N ASP A 108 9.52 -8.39 -23.36
CA ASP A 108 8.55 -8.91 -24.34
C ASP A 108 9.04 -10.13 -25.17
N ALA A 109 10.28 -10.62 -25.03
CA ALA A 109 10.77 -11.81 -25.77
C ALA A 109 10.83 -13.13 -24.98
N LEU A 110 10.08 -13.28 -23.88
CA LEU A 110 10.03 -14.51 -23.07
C LEU A 110 8.64 -15.16 -23.01
N ASP A 111 7.94 -15.30 -24.14
CA ASP A 111 6.60 -15.96 -24.18
C ASP A 111 6.56 -17.31 -24.93
N GLU A 112 7.70 -17.90 -25.31
CA GLU A 112 7.71 -19.28 -25.79
C GLU A 112 8.93 -20.04 -25.28
N GLU A 113 8.66 -20.99 -24.38
CA GLU A 113 9.52 -22.06 -23.85
C GLU A 113 10.04 -21.92 -22.42
N ASP A 114 9.51 -22.85 -21.62
CA ASP A 114 9.95 -23.41 -20.34
C ASP A 114 9.53 -22.72 -19.03
N ASP A 115 8.85 -23.56 -18.25
CA ASP A 115 8.52 -23.43 -16.84
C ASP A 115 9.78 -23.11 -16.02
N ASP A 116 9.57 -22.39 -14.91
CA ASP A 116 10.51 -22.15 -13.81
C ASP A 116 11.40 -20.87 -13.88
N GLU A 117 11.12 -19.96 -12.93
CA GLU A 117 12.05 -18.95 -12.37
C GLU A 117 12.35 -17.66 -13.17
N GLN A 118 11.33 -16.83 -13.44
CA GLN A 118 11.54 -15.37 -13.43
C GLN A 118 11.43 -14.82 -12.00
N ILE A 119 12.50 -14.99 -11.23
CA ILE A 119 12.74 -14.26 -9.99
C ILE A 119 13.05 -12.80 -10.35
N LEU A 120 12.00 -11.98 -10.51
CA LEU A 120 12.08 -10.53 -10.40
C LEU A 120 12.84 -10.20 -9.12
N SER A 121 14.06 -9.67 -9.26
CA SER A 121 15.02 -9.53 -8.17
C SER A 121 14.57 -8.50 -7.14
N ASN A 122 13.74 -8.95 -6.20
CA ASN A 122 13.50 -8.32 -4.92
C ASN A 122 14.44 -9.00 -3.91
N PRO A 123 15.48 -8.31 -3.41
CA PRO A 123 16.53 -8.93 -2.60
C PRO A 123 16.01 -9.59 -1.30
N LEU A 124 14.78 -9.27 -0.89
CA LEU A 124 13.97 -10.14 -0.03
C LEU A 124 12.67 -10.42 -0.77
N ASN A 125 12.46 -11.62 -1.32
CA ASN A 125 11.25 -12.10 -2.00
C ASN A 125 9.94 -11.81 -1.25
N LEU A 126 9.51 -10.55 -1.23
CA LEU A 126 8.31 -10.05 -0.58
C LEU A 126 7.23 -9.93 -1.66
N PRO A 127 6.03 -10.47 -1.43
CA PRO A 127 4.94 -10.41 -2.40
C PRO A 127 4.63 -8.95 -2.76
N LEU A 128 4.51 -8.68 -4.07
CA LEU A 128 4.22 -7.36 -4.61
C LEU A 128 2.89 -6.86 -4.04
N GLY A 129 2.87 -5.58 -3.67
CA GLY A 129 1.64 -4.94 -3.22
C GLY A 129 0.68 -4.66 -4.37
N TRP A 130 -0.49 -4.16 -4.02
CA TRP A 130 -1.54 -3.71 -4.95
C TRP A 130 -1.12 -2.51 -5.84
N ASP A 131 0.07 -1.94 -5.63
CA ASP A 131 0.63 -0.78 -6.33
C ASP A 131 1.84 -1.16 -7.23
N GLY A 132 2.14 -2.47 -7.38
CA GLY A 132 3.26 -2.97 -8.18
C GLY A 132 4.66 -2.66 -7.61
N LYS A 133 4.76 -1.87 -6.53
CA LYS A 133 5.99 -1.55 -5.82
C LYS A 133 6.26 -2.56 -4.69
N PRO A 134 7.54 -2.84 -4.36
CA PRO A 134 7.88 -3.69 -3.22
C PRO A 134 7.39 -3.06 -1.91
N ILE A 135 6.59 -3.82 -1.15
CA ILE A 135 6.05 -3.38 0.13
C ILE A 135 7.21 -3.25 1.14
N PRO A 136 7.32 -2.16 1.91
CA PRO A 136 8.33 -2.08 2.97
C PRO A 136 8.24 -3.24 3.99
N PHE A 137 9.38 -3.80 4.39
CA PHE A 137 9.46 -5.01 5.25
C PHE A 137 8.72 -4.89 6.59
N TRP A 138 8.74 -3.72 7.22
CA TRP A 138 8.03 -3.47 8.47
C TRP A 138 6.50 -3.55 8.30
N LEU A 139 5.99 -3.16 7.13
CA LEU A 139 4.57 -3.18 6.80
C LEU A 139 4.11 -4.64 6.56
N TYR A 140 4.95 -5.45 5.92
CA TYR A 140 4.72 -6.89 5.75
C TYR A 140 4.61 -7.62 7.09
N LYS A 141 5.54 -7.33 8.02
CA LYS A 141 5.54 -7.93 9.37
C LYS A 141 4.37 -7.45 10.24
N LEU A 142 3.98 -6.18 10.10
CA LEU A 142 2.86 -5.60 10.85
C LEU A 142 1.50 -6.12 10.39
N HIS A 143 1.28 -6.25 9.08
CA HIS A 143 0.00 -6.70 8.51
C HIS A 143 -0.11 -8.22 8.41
N GLY A 144 0.93 -8.96 8.79
CA GLY A 144 0.91 -10.43 8.80
C GLY A 144 0.79 -11.05 7.42
N LEU A 145 1.27 -10.38 6.36
CA LEU A 145 1.21 -10.87 4.98
C LEU A 145 2.03 -12.15 4.77
N GLY A 146 2.98 -12.45 5.66
CA GLY A 146 3.81 -13.67 5.59
C GLY A 146 3.21 -14.92 6.20
N VAL A 147 2.00 -14.85 6.75
CA VAL A 147 1.30 -16.04 7.25
C VAL A 147 0.41 -16.59 6.14
N GLU A 148 0.70 -17.81 5.73
CA GLU A 148 -0.11 -18.55 4.75
C GLU A 148 -1.31 -19.20 5.44
N PHE A 149 -2.51 -18.99 4.89
CA PHE A 149 -3.75 -19.64 5.32
C PHE A 149 -4.34 -20.41 4.15
N LYS A 150 -4.48 -21.73 4.28
CA LYS A 150 -5.05 -22.60 3.23
C LYS A 150 -6.54 -22.81 3.49
N CYS A 151 -7.36 -22.81 2.44
CA CYS A 151 -8.80 -23.11 2.52
C CYS A 151 -9.18 -24.35 1.72
N GLU A 152 -9.66 -25.40 2.39
CA GLU A 152 -10.00 -26.68 1.76
C GLU A 152 -11.28 -26.58 0.92
N ILE A 153 -12.27 -25.82 1.39
CA ILE A 153 -13.53 -25.55 0.66
C ILE A 153 -13.27 -24.84 -0.69
N CYS A 154 -12.19 -24.05 -0.76
CA CYS A 154 -11.75 -23.37 -1.99
C CYS A 154 -10.78 -24.21 -2.83
N GLY A 155 -10.60 -25.51 -2.56
CA GLY A 155 -9.66 -26.38 -3.28
C GLY A 155 -8.20 -26.20 -2.84
N ASN A 156 -7.95 -26.06 -1.54
CA ASN A 156 -6.64 -25.82 -0.94
C ASN A 156 -5.92 -24.55 -1.42
N TYR A 157 -6.69 -23.54 -1.84
CA TYR A 157 -6.13 -22.25 -2.23
C TYR A 157 -5.49 -21.55 -1.02
N SER A 158 -4.26 -21.06 -1.21
CA SER A 158 -3.46 -20.37 -0.21
C SER A 158 -3.73 -18.86 -0.25
N TYR A 159 -4.21 -18.31 0.86
CA TYR A 159 -4.38 -16.88 1.07
C TYR A 159 -3.26 -16.33 1.96
N TRP A 160 -2.70 -15.20 1.55
CA TRP A 160 -1.61 -14.54 2.27
C TRP A 160 -2.17 -13.47 3.21
N GLY A 161 -1.97 -13.68 4.51
CA GLY A 161 -2.38 -12.79 5.58
C GLY A 161 -3.86 -12.85 5.96
N ARG A 162 -4.13 -12.50 7.23
CA ARG A 162 -5.47 -12.64 7.85
C ARG A 162 -6.55 -11.84 7.15
N ARG A 163 -6.23 -10.62 6.67
CA ARG A 163 -7.22 -9.76 6.01
C ARG A 163 -7.69 -10.30 4.66
N SER A 164 -6.78 -10.87 3.87
CA SER A 164 -7.17 -11.51 2.60
C SER A 164 -7.95 -12.78 2.87
N PHE A 165 -7.58 -13.51 3.92
CA PHE A 165 -8.34 -14.66 4.38
C PHE A 165 -9.74 -14.24 4.82
N ASP A 166 -9.95 -13.28 5.72
CA ASP A 166 -11.33 -12.94 6.14
C ASP A 166 -12.22 -12.45 4.97
N ARG A 167 -11.62 -11.79 3.96
CA ARG A 167 -12.35 -11.39 2.75
C ARG A 167 -12.80 -12.58 1.90
N HIS A 168 -12.03 -13.68 1.88
CA HIS A 168 -12.30 -14.81 0.99
C HIS A 168 -13.66 -15.49 1.24
N PHE A 169 -14.18 -15.44 2.47
CA PHE A 169 -15.50 -16.00 2.83
C PHE A 169 -16.66 -15.37 2.05
N GLN A 170 -16.50 -14.12 1.61
CA GLN A 170 -17.48 -13.38 0.81
C GLN A 170 -17.19 -13.46 -0.70
N GLU A 171 -16.03 -14.00 -1.10
CA GLU A 171 -15.67 -14.13 -2.51
C GLU A 171 -16.47 -15.24 -3.19
N TRP A 172 -16.65 -15.08 -4.51
CA TRP A 172 -17.42 -16.02 -5.31
C TRP A 172 -16.89 -17.46 -5.23
N ARG A 173 -15.56 -17.66 -5.14
CA ARG A 173 -14.96 -19.01 -5.03
C ARG A 173 -15.46 -19.76 -3.79
N HIS A 174 -15.43 -19.11 -2.63
CA HIS A 174 -15.86 -19.74 -1.39
C HIS A 174 -17.38 -19.97 -1.39
N ALA A 175 -18.15 -18.98 -1.83
CA ALA A 175 -19.59 -19.12 -1.98
C ALA A 175 -19.98 -20.25 -2.97
N HIS A 176 -19.21 -20.43 -4.04
CA HIS A 176 -19.38 -21.51 -4.99
C HIS A 176 -19.02 -22.87 -4.38
N GLY A 177 -17.93 -22.97 -3.62
CA GLY A 177 -17.56 -24.18 -2.87
C GLY A 177 -18.66 -24.61 -1.90
N MET A 178 -19.19 -23.66 -1.12
CA MET A 178 -20.32 -23.90 -0.21
C MET A 178 -21.59 -24.35 -0.94
N ARG A 179 -21.86 -23.79 -2.13
CA ARG A 179 -23.00 -24.20 -2.98
C ARG A 179 -22.87 -25.64 -3.46
N MET A 180 -21.65 -26.10 -3.78
CA MET A 180 -21.40 -27.50 -4.18
C MET A 180 -21.62 -28.47 -3.02
N LEU A 181 -21.30 -28.05 -1.80
CA LEU A 181 -21.57 -28.81 -0.56
C LEU A 181 -23.04 -28.75 -0.10
N LYS A 182 -23.90 -28.01 -0.80
CA LYS A 182 -25.30 -27.76 -0.43
C LYS A 182 -25.48 -27.07 0.94
N ILE A 183 -24.50 -26.28 1.35
CA ILE A 183 -24.54 -25.51 2.60
C ILE A 183 -24.80 -24.03 2.24
N PRO A 184 -25.75 -23.34 2.90
CA PRO A 184 -25.94 -21.90 2.69
C PRO A 184 -24.77 -21.10 3.28
N ASN A 185 -24.20 -20.16 2.50
CA ASN A 185 -23.12 -19.26 2.95
C ASN A 185 -23.67 -18.18 3.90
N THR A 186 -23.86 -18.56 5.17
CA THR A 186 -24.30 -17.67 6.24
C THR A 186 -23.15 -17.34 7.18
N LYS A 187 -23.32 -16.31 8.03
CA LYS A 187 -22.32 -15.91 9.02
C LYS A 187 -21.94 -17.04 10.01
N HIS A 188 -22.79 -18.05 10.18
CA HIS A 188 -22.49 -19.22 11.01
C HIS A 188 -21.32 -20.06 10.51
N PHE A 189 -21.03 -19.97 9.20
CA PHE A 189 -19.92 -20.69 8.56
C PHE A 189 -18.67 -19.83 8.38
N HIS A 190 -18.62 -18.66 9.01
CA HIS A 190 -17.42 -17.82 9.00
C HIS A 190 -16.28 -18.54 9.76
N ASP A 191 -15.04 -18.40 9.28
CA ASP A 191 -13.84 -19.09 9.79
C ASP A 191 -13.82 -20.63 9.63
N ILE A 192 -14.75 -21.22 8.89
CA ILE A 192 -14.73 -22.66 8.59
C ILE A 192 -13.94 -22.92 7.31
N VAL A 193 -12.91 -23.75 7.45
CA VAL A 193 -11.91 -23.98 6.41
C VAL A 193 -11.99 -25.40 5.85
N LYS A 194 -12.27 -26.35 6.74
CA LYS A 194 -12.33 -27.78 6.44
C LYS A 194 -13.73 -28.18 6.00
N ILE A 195 -13.79 -29.11 5.06
CA ILE A 195 -15.05 -29.61 4.51
C ILE A 195 -15.82 -30.42 5.57
N ASP A 196 -15.12 -31.27 6.31
CA ASP A 196 -15.71 -32.13 7.35
C ASP A 196 -16.34 -31.29 8.48
N ASP A 197 -15.67 -30.23 8.90
CA ASP A 197 -16.15 -29.32 9.95
C ASP A 197 -17.42 -28.58 9.50
N ALA A 198 -17.46 -28.14 8.23
CA ALA A 198 -18.63 -27.48 7.65
C ALA A 198 -19.85 -28.42 7.64
N LEU A 199 -19.67 -29.68 7.24
CA LEU A 199 -20.73 -30.69 7.22
C LEU A 199 -21.23 -31.03 8.63
N ALA A 200 -20.30 -31.20 9.58
CA ALA A 200 -20.65 -31.48 10.97
C ALA A 200 -21.45 -30.33 11.60
N LEU A 201 -21.06 -29.08 11.34
CA LEU A 201 -21.75 -27.91 11.84
C LEU A 201 -23.13 -27.73 11.18
N HIS A 202 -23.23 -27.97 9.87
CA HIS A 202 -24.50 -27.93 9.15
C HIS A 202 -25.48 -28.98 9.68
N LYS A 203 -25.03 -30.21 9.92
CA LYS A 203 -25.88 -31.27 10.52
C LYS A 203 -26.39 -30.88 11.91
N LYS A 204 -25.53 -30.30 12.75
CA LYS A 204 -25.93 -29.82 14.08
C LYS A 204 -26.98 -28.70 13.99
N LEU A 205 -26.77 -27.71 13.11
CA LEU A 205 -27.74 -26.63 12.90
C LEU A 205 -29.08 -27.14 12.39
N ASN A 206 -29.09 -28.03 11.40
CA ASN A 206 -30.33 -28.59 10.86
C ASN A 206 -31.08 -29.42 11.89
N SER A 207 -30.38 -30.25 12.68
CA SER A 207 -31.04 -31.02 13.75
C SER A 207 -31.68 -30.13 14.81
N ARG A 208 -31.06 -28.96 15.11
CA ARG A 208 -31.65 -27.99 16.04
C ARG A 208 -32.90 -27.35 15.45
N LEU A 209 -32.87 -26.99 14.18
CA LEU A 209 -34.04 -26.42 13.48
C LEU A 209 -35.17 -27.44 13.40
N GLU A 210 -34.90 -28.69 13.01
CA GLU A 210 -35.91 -29.77 12.97
C GLU A 210 -36.59 -29.97 14.32
N ASN A 211 -35.83 -29.99 15.42
CA ASN A 211 -36.40 -30.07 16.78
C ASN A 211 -37.28 -28.86 17.14
N GLU A 212 -36.96 -27.66 16.65
CA GLU A 212 -37.80 -26.47 16.85
C GLU A 212 -39.08 -26.56 16.00
N PHE A 213 -39.03 -27.15 14.81
CA PHE A 213 -40.20 -27.36 13.94
C PHE A 213 -41.13 -28.49 14.42
N ASP A 214 -40.64 -29.52 15.10
CA ASP A 214 -41.50 -30.60 15.62
C ASP A 214 -42.33 -30.15 16.85
N THR A 215 -41.99 -29.01 17.47
CA THR A 215 -42.81 -28.42 18.56
C THR A 215 -44.03 -27.62 18.07
N VAL A 216 -44.50 -27.89 16.85
CA VAL A 216 -45.70 -27.24 16.29
C VAL A 216 -46.93 -27.67 17.08
N GLU A 217 -47.65 -26.68 17.64
CA GLU A 217 -48.89 -26.88 18.39
C GLU A 217 -49.94 -27.64 17.56
N GLU A 218 -50.37 -28.79 18.08
CA GLU A 218 -51.45 -29.60 17.55
C GLU A 218 -52.81 -28.94 17.87
N PHE A 219 -53.63 -28.71 16.85
CA PHE A 219 -55.01 -28.24 16.99
C PHE A 219 -55.98 -29.40 16.81
N GLU A 220 -57.01 -29.48 17.65
CA GLU A 220 -58.09 -30.47 17.51
C GLU A 220 -59.21 -29.90 16.63
N THR A 221 -59.59 -30.62 15.57
CA THR A 221 -60.77 -30.29 14.73
C THR A 221 -62.07 -30.71 15.41
N ALA A 222 -63.23 -30.29 14.90
CA ALA A 222 -64.54 -30.63 15.51
C ALA A 222 -64.83 -32.14 15.56
N SER A 223 -64.13 -32.93 14.74
CA SER A 223 -64.18 -34.40 14.73
C SER A 223 -63.19 -35.06 15.71
N GLY A 224 -62.40 -34.28 16.45
CA GLY A 224 -61.42 -34.77 17.42
C GLY A 224 -60.10 -35.25 16.80
N MET A 225 -59.85 -34.95 15.51
CA MET A 225 -58.57 -35.25 14.88
C MET A 225 -57.57 -34.14 15.18
N LYS A 226 -56.37 -34.51 15.61
CA LYS A 226 -55.26 -33.58 15.83
C LYS A 226 -54.56 -33.28 14.51
N VAL A 227 -54.42 -31.99 14.20
CA VAL A 227 -53.82 -31.50 12.96
C VAL A 227 -52.90 -30.31 13.24
N ASP A 228 -51.87 -30.13 12.41
CA ASP A 228 -50.96 -28.98 12.52
C ASP A 228 -51.71 -27.66 12.26
N ARG A 229 -51.18 -26.55 12.81
CA ARG A 229 -51.74 -25.19 12.61
C ARG A 229 -52.03 -24.85 11.15
N LYS A 230 -51.12 -25.19 10.22
CA LYS A 230 -51.30 -24.88 8.79
C LYS A 230 -52.49 -25.64 8.20
N THR A 231 -52.60 -26.93 8.51
CA THR A 231 -53.68 -27.79 8.04
C THR A 231 -55.02 -27.33 8.61
N PHE A 232 -55.04 -26.91 9.88
CA PHE A 232 -56.22 -26.31 10.51
C PHE A 232 -56.66 -25.01 9.82
N GLU A 233 -55.73 -24.10 9.56
CA GLU A 233 -56.03 -22.84 8.84
C GLU A 233 -56.51 -23.07 7.40
N ASP A 234 -55.94 -24.06 6.71
CA ASP A 234 -56.36 -24.41 5.35
C ASP A 234 -57.75 -25.07 5.32
N LEU A 235 -58.07 -25.95 6.28
CA LEU A 235 -59.41 -26.51 6.45
C LEU A 235 -60.43 -25.42 6.79
N LYS A 236 -60.07 -24.47 7.66
CA LYS A 236 -60.88 -23.30 7.99
C LYS A 236 -61.16 -22.43 6.77
N ARG A 237 -60.15 -22.17 5.92
CA ARG A 237 -60.31 -21.42 4.66
C ARG A 237 -61.20 -22.13 3.65
N GLN A 238 -61.18 -23.46 3.63
CA GLN A 238 -62.04 -24.29 2.79
C GLN A 238 -63.46 -24.44 3.36
N GLY A 239 -63.70 -24.02 4.60
CA GLY A 239 -64.99 -24.12 5.28
C GLY A 239 -65.31 -25.52 5.82
N LEU A 240 -64.28 -26.33 6.07
CA LEU A 240 -64.36 -27.73 6.52
C LEU A 240 -63.87 -27.89 7.98
N GLU A 241 -64.40 -27.06 8.89
CA GLU A 241 -64.12 -27.17 10.35
C GLU A 241 -64.95 -28.25 11.04
#